data_AF-A0A538FY45-F1
#
_entry.id   AF-A0A538FY45-F1
#
_cell.length_a   1.000
_cell.length_b   1.000
_cell.length_c   1.000
_cell.angle_alpha   90.00
_cell.angle_beta   90.00
_cell.angle_gamma   90.00
#
_symmetry.space_group_name_H-M   'P 1'
#
loop_
_entity.id
_entity.type
_entity.pdbx_description
1 polymer ?
#
loop_
_entity_poly.entity_id
_entity_poly.type
_entity_poly.pdbx_seq_one_letter_code
_entity_poly.pdbx_strand_id
1 'polypeptide(L)'
;MFPPRNPLLLESMGNLPVPRTLPRSWFAERTMSPRHVPASVTELSRIGLFAELPGETLTKLAELMKRDEVAAGTAIVREGENGDRFYVLLSGIAAVSQNSLGGRRVLRAGEYFGEVALAMQVPRTATVTAMTP
;
A
#
# COMPACT_ATOMS: atom_id res chain seq x y z
N MET A 1 -17.66 -5.98 -24.03
CA MET A 1 -18.70 -4.94 -24.21
C MET A 1 -18.66 -4.03 -22.98
N PHE A 2 -18.34 -2.75 -23.15
CA PHE A 2 -18.34 -1.68 -22.14
C PHE A 2 -18.63 -0.35 -22.88
N PRO A 3 -19.12 0.74 -22.24
CA PRO A 3 -19.77 0.94 -20.92
C PRO A 3 -21.08 1.79 -21.04
N PRO A 4 -21.68 2.37 -19.97
CA PRO A 4 -21.21 3.67 -19.41
C PRO A 4 -21.19 3.70 -17.86
N ARG A 5 -20.19 4.29 -17.17
CA ARG A 5 -20.05 5.71 -16.77
C ARG A 5 -21.36 6.47 -16.53
N ASN A 6 -21.80 6.60 -15.27
CA ASN A 6 -21.62 7.81 -14.45
C ASN A 6 -22.44 7.71 -13.14
N PRO A 7 -21.90 8.11 -11.98
CA PRO A 7 -22.54 8.04 -10.67
C PRO A 7 -23.19 9.38 -10.34
N LEU A 8 -24.30 9.75 -10.96
CA LEU A 8 -25.13 10.90 -10.57
C LEU A 8 -26.56 10.71 -11.06
N LEU A 9 -27.32 9.80 -10.47
CA LEU A 9 -28.78 9.76 -10.52
C LEU A 9 -29.30 8.96 -9.31
N LEU A 10 -29.23 9.52 -8.11
CA LEU A 10 -30.14 9.13 -7.02
C LEU A 10 -30.29 10.21 -5.93
N GLU A 11 -30.22 11.48 -6.29
CA GLU A 11 -31.04 12.48 -5.61
C GLU A 11 -32.42 12.40 -6.29
N SER A 12 -33.50 12.19 -5.51
CA SER A 12 -34.88 12.01 -5.97
C SER A 12 -35.37 10.58 -6.31
N MET A 13 -35.24 9.64 -5.37
CA MET A 13 -36.30 8.64 -5.15
C MET A 13 -36.47 8.39 -3.65
N GLY A 14 -37.49 9.03 -3.08
CA GLY A 14 -37.98 8.70 -1.75
C GLY A 14 -38.58 7.29 -1.72
N ASN A 15 -38.33 6.59 -0.62
CA ASN A 15 -39.12 5.46 -0.13
C ASN A 15 -39.21 4.20 -1.01
N LEU A 16 -38.06 3.70 -1.49
CA LEU A 16 -37.96 2.30 -1.90
C LEU A 16 -37.56 1.42 -0.69
N PRO A 17 -38.14 0.21 -0.53
CA PRO A 17 -37.78 -0.67 0.57
C PRO A 17 -36.30 -1.06 0.45
N VAL A 18 -35.51 -0.79 1.49
CA VAL A 18 -34.16 -1.33 1.63
C VAL A 18 -34.22 -2.86 1.57
N PRO A 19 -33.61 -3.53 0.58
CA PRO A 19 -33.63 -4.98 0.51
C PRO A 19 -32.86 -5.57 1.69
N ARG A 20 -33.46 -6.54 2.40
CA ARG A 20 -32.94 -7.12 3.65
C ARG A 20 -31.67 -7.95 3.48
N THR A 21 -31.20 -8.13 2.24
CA THR A 21 -29.97 -8.84 1.89
C THR A 21 -29.31 -8.14 0.71
N LEU A 22 -28.34 -7.28 0.99
CA LEU A 22 -27.42 -6.76 -0.03
C LEU A 22 -26.39 -7.85 -0.36
N PRO A 23 -25.99 -8.03 -1.63
CA PRO A 23 -24.94 -8.96 -1.99
C PRO A 23 -23.61 -8.53 -1.32
N ARG A 24 -22.87 -9.50 -0.76
CA ARG A 24 -21.59 -9.26 -0.06
C ARG A 24 -20.56 -8.48 -0.91
N SER A 25 -20.69 -8.53 -2.24
CA SER A 25 -19.84 -7.81 -3.19
C SER A 25 -20.02 -6.29 -3.16
N TRP A 26 -21.15 -5.76 -2.68
CA TRP A 26 -21.38 -4.31 -2.58
C TRP A 26 -20.70 -3.67 -1.37
N PHE A 27 -20.32 -4.46 -0.37
CA PHE A 27 -19.55 -3.98 0.79
C PHE A 27 -18.03 -3.99 0.56
N ALA A 28 -17.56 -4.59 -0.53
CA ALA A 28 -16.12 -4.75 -0.80
C ALA A 28 -15.45 -3.50 -1.39
N GLU A 29 -16.22 -2.50 -1.84
CA GLU A 29 -15.71 -1.29 -2.48
C GLU A 29 -15.68 -0.06 -1.57
N ARG A 30 -15.74 -0.24 -0.26
CA ARG A 30 -15.19 0.79 0.65
C ARG A 30 -13.69 0.62 0.73
N THR A 31 -13.01 0.76 -0.41
CA THR A 31 -11.59 1.07 -0.45
C THR A 31 -11.45 2.41 0.27
N MET A 32 -11.09 2.36 1.55
CA MET A 32 -10.53 3.51 2.24
C MET A 32 -9.47 4.06 1.30
N SER A 33 -9.71 5.23 0.72
CA SER A 33 -8.64 5.94 0.02
C SER A 33 -7.47 6.00 0.99
N PRO A 34 -6.26 5.59 0.59
CA PRO A 34 -5.10 5.68 1.47
C PRO A 34 -5.07 7.08 2.06
N ARG A 35 -5.13 7.16 3.40
CA ARG A 35 -4.94 8.44 4.08
C ARG A 35 -3.50 8.81 3.84
N HIS A 36 -3.25 9.63 2.83
CA HIS A 36 -1.93 10.15 2.51
C HIS A 36 -1.55 11.20 3.54
N VAL A 37 -1.21 10.74 4.74
CA VAL A 37 -0.60 11.57 5.77
C VAL A 37 0.91 11.53 5.55
N PRO A 38 1.62 12.68 5.58
CA PRO A 38 3.08 12.68 5.58
C PRO A 38 3.62 11.78 6.69
N ALA A 39 4.75 11.12 6.44
CA ALA A 39 5.47 10.47 7.52
C ALA A 39 5.96 11.51 8.53
N SER A 40 6.08 11.14 9.81
CA SER A 40 6.71 12.02 10.81
C SER A 40 8.21 11.73 10.94
N VAL A 41 8.99 12.76 11.30
CA VAL A 41 10.42 12.61 11.61
C VAL A 41 10.64 11.58 12.73
N THR A 42 9.75 11.53 13.72
CA THR A 42 9.81 10.56 14.83
C THR A 42 9.61 9.11 14.40
N GLU A 43 8.76 8.86 13.39
CA GLU A 43 8.61 7.52 12.82
C GLU A 43 9.86 7.13 12.04
N LEU A 44 10.37 8.02 11.18
CA LEU A 44 11.55 7.74 10.36
C LEU A 44 12.82 7.56 11.19
N SER A 45 13.00 8.33 12.26
CA SER A 45 14.18 8.21 13.13
C SER A 45 14.30 6.88 13.87
N ARG A 46 13.20 6.11 13.97
CA ARG A 46 13.19 4.77 14.60
C ARG A 46 13.55 3.65 13.62
N ILE A 47 13.58 3.96 12.32
CA ILE A 47 13.92 3.01 11.28
C ILE A 47 15.43 3.02 11.13
N GLY A 48 16.07 1.86 11.34
CA GLY A 48 17.53 1.73 11.27
C GLY A 48 18.11 2.24 9.94
N LEU A 49 17.37 2.09 8.83
CA LEU A 49 17.75 2.63 7.51
C LEU A 49 17.99 4.15 7.50
N PHE A 50 17.29 4.91 8.35
CA PHE A 50 17.32 6.37 8.36
C PHE A 50 17.92 6.96 9.65
N ALA A 51 18.31 6.12 10.61
CA ALA A 51 18.73 6.56 11.94
C ALA A 51 19.98 7.46 11.92
N GLU A 52 20.84 7.32 10.91
CA GLU A 52 22.09 8.09 10.79
C GLU A 52 21.92 9.39 9.96
N LEU A 53 20.72 9.65 9.43
CA LEU A 53 20.49 10.85 8.63
C LEU A 53 20.42 12.10 9.53
N PRO A 54 21.03 13.23 9.11
CA PRO A 54 20.88 14.51 9.81
C PRO A 54 19.40 14.92 9.92
N GLY A 55 19.06 15.64 10.99
CA GLY A 55 17.68 16.05 11.26
C GLY A 55 17.03 16.81 10.10
N GLU A 56 17.75 17.69 9.42
CA GLU A 56 17.24 18.42 8.24
C GLU A 56 16.92 17.47 7.07
N THR A 57 17.77 16.47 6.82
CA THR A 57 17.56 15.45 5.80
C THR A 57 16.36 14.57 6.13
N LEU A 58 16.20 14.19 7.41
CA LEU A 58 15.02 13.46 7.88
C LEU A 58 13.73 14.24 7.69
N THR A 59 13.73 15.55 7.97
CA THR A 59 12.57 16.42 7.72
C THR A 59 12.19 16.45 6.24
N LYS A 60 13.16 16.65 5.35
CA LYS A 60 12.92 16.62 3.89
C LYS A 60 12.41 15.26 3.43
N LEU A 61 12.95 14.17 3.97
CA LEU A 61 12.50 12.82 3.65
C LEU A 61 11.06 12.58 4.13
N ALA A 62 10.72 13.03 5.33
CA ALA A 62 9.38 12.95 5.91
C ALA A 62 8.32 13.66 5.05
N GLU A 63 8.67 14.79 4.44
CA GLU A 63 7.81 15.54 3.51
C GLU A 63 7.56 14.80 2.19
N LEU A 64 8.54 14.03 1.72
CA LEU A 64 8.44 13.26 0.46
C LEU A 64 7.74 11.91 0.65
N MET A 65 7.83 11.33 1.85
CA MET A 65 7.23 10.03 2.16
C MET A 65 5.76 10.19 2.55
N LYS A 66 4.93 9.28 2.05
CA LYS A 66 3.50 9.21 2.38
C LYS A 66 3.20 7.92 3.09
N ARG A 67 2.38 7.99 4.14
CA ARG A 67 1.85 6.83 4.81
C ARG A 67 0.77 6.18 3.95
N ASP A 68 0.85 4.86 3.81
CA ASP A 68 -0.16 4.04 3.16
C ASP A 68 -0.58 2.92 4.14
N GLU A 69 -1.87 2.79 4.37
CA GLU A 69 -2.45 1.78 5.27
C GLU A 69 -3.13 0.72 4.42
N VAL A 70 -2.60 -0.50 4.47
CA VAL A 70 -3.07 -1.62 3.66
C VAL A 70 -3.71 -2.70 4.52
N ALA A 71 -4.79 -3.31 4.03
CA ALA A 71 -5.41 -4.43 4.71
C ALA A 71 -4.57 -5.72 4.54
N ALA A 72 -4.66 -6.63 5.50
CA ALA A 72 -4.09 -7.97 5.36
C ALA A 72 -4.61 -8.66 4.08
N GLY A 73 -3.72 -9.36 3.37
CA GLY A 73 -3.96 -9.98 2.08
C GLY A 73 -3.76 -9.05 0.88
N THR A 74 -3.52 -7.74 1.09
CA THR A 74 -3.28 -6.80 0.00
C THR A 74 -1.88 -7.01 -0.60
N ALA A 75 -1.79 -7.23 -1.91
CA ALA A 75 -0.53 -7.17 -2.63
C ALA A 75 -0.12 -5.70 -2.81
N ILE A 76 0.92 -5.28 -2.10
CA ILE A 76 1.43 -3.90 -2.08
C ILE A 76 2.18 -3.59 -3.38
N VAL A 77 2.93 -4.59 -3.89
CA VAL A 77 3.54 -4.58 -5.23
C VAL A 77 3.46 -5.99 -5.80
N ARG A 78 3.36 -6.13 -7.12
CA ARG A 78 3.45 -7.44 -7.79
C ARG A 78 4.69 -7.56 -8.64
N GLU A 79 5.25 -8.76 -8.68
CA GLU A 79 6.35 -9.12 -9.58
C GLU A 79 5.97 -8.79 -11.04
N GLY A 80 6.92 -8.23 -11.78
CA GLY A 80 6.74 -7.83 -13.18
C GLY A 80 6.07 -6.46 -13.38
N GLU A 81 5.49 -5.84 -12.34
CA GLU A 81 4.96 -4.47 -12.45
C GLU A 81 6.09 -3.43 -12.49
N ASN A 82 5.85 -2.28 -13.10
CA ASN A 82 6.80 -1.16 -13.00
C ASN A 82 6.81 -0.58 -11.59
N GLY A 83 7.99 -0.24 -11.08
CA GLY A 83 8.17 0.38 -9.78
C GLY A 83 8.68 1.82 -9.89
N ASP A 84 8.05 2.74 -9.16
CA ASP A 84 8.39 4.17 -9.10
C ASP A 84 8.70 4.66 -7.67
N ARG A 85 8.48 3.81 -6.67
CA ARG A 85 8.72 4.08 -5.25
C ARG A 85 9.20 2.84 -4.50
N PHE A 86 9.82 3.03 -3.34
CA PHE A 86 10.11 1.97 -2.38
C PHE A 86 9.25 2.20 -1.14
N TYR A 87 9.20 1.19 -0.27
CA TYR A 87 8.35 1.18 0.91
C TYR A 87 9.18 0.81 2.13
N VAL A 88 8.79 1.36 3.28
CA VAL A 88 9.30 0.97 4.58
C VAL A 88 8.12 0.53 5.44
N LEU A 89 8.23 -0.62 6.08
CA LEU A 89 7.19 -1.10 6.99
C LEU A 89 7.29 -0.33 8.31
N LEU A 90 6.31 0.52 8.59
CA LEU A 90 6.18 1.17 9.89
C LEU A 90 5.62 0.23 10.95
N SER A 91 4.70 -0.65 10.55
CA SER A 91 4.04 -1.64 11.40
C SER A 91 3.69 -2.89 10.61
N GLY A 92 3.32 -3.95 11.33
CA GLY A 92 2.80 -5.17 10.74
C GLY A 92 3.87 -6.11 10.17
N ILE A 93 3.39 -7.04 9.34
CA ILE A 93 4.17 -8.10 8.71
C ILE A 93 3.82 -8.15 7.23
N ALA A 94 4.81 -8.29 6.36
CA ALA A 94 4.61 -8.57 4.94
C ALA A 94 5.35 -9.83 4.51
N ALA A 95 4.86 -10.47 3.46
CA ALA A 95 5.52 -11.59 2.80
C ALA A 95 6.00 -11.19 1.42
N VAL A 96 7.24 -11.55 1.11
CA VAL A 96 7.86 -11.44 -0.22
C VAL A 96 7.86 -12.81 -0.86
N SER A 97 7.41 -12.90 -2.10
CA SER A 97 7.44 -14.14 -2.91
C SER A 97 7.91 -13.84 -4.32
N GLN A 98 8.73 -14.74 -4.85
CA GLN A 98 9.19 -14.72 -6.25
C GLN A 98 8.74 -15.99 -6.94
N ASN A 99 8.17 -15.86 -8.13
CA ASN A 99 7.67 -17.00 -8.90
C ASN A 99 8.80 -17.97 -9.28
N SER A 100 10.00 -17.45 -9.56
CA SER A 100 11.16 -18.23 -10.00
C SER A 100 11.88 -18.99 -8.88
N LEU A 101 11.86 -18.48 -7.66
CA LEU A 101 12.65 -19.01 -6.54
C LEU A 101 11.81 -19.82 -5.55
N GLY A 102 10.47 -19.72 -5.59
CA GLY A 102 9.53 -20.41 -4.68
C GLY A 102 9.66 -20.03 -3.19
N GLY A 103 10.76 -19.39 -2.79
CA GLY A 103 11.05 -18.96 -1.43
C GLY A 103 10.16 -17.78 -1.02
N ARG A 104 9.67 -17.85 0.22
CA ARG A 104 8.91 -16.79 0.87
C ARG A 104 9.74 -16.17 1.98
N ARG A 105 10.09 -14.90 1.86
CA ARG A 105 10.72 -14.12 2.94
C ARG A 105 9.64 -13.36 3.69
N VAL A 106 9.80 -13.20 5.00
CA VAL A 106 8.93 -12.36 5.83
C VAL A 106 9.67 -11.06 6.15
N LEU A 107 8.96 -9.94 6.03
CA LEU A 107 9.40 -8.61 6.43
C LEU A 107 8.62 -8.16 7.66
N ARG A 108 9.31 -7.45 8.56
CA ARG A 108 8.80 -6.88 9.80
C ARG A 108 8.95 -5.37 9.80
N ALA A 109 8.32 -4.71 10.78
CA ALA A 109 8.50 -3.28 11.02
C ALA A 109 10.00 -2.89 11.08
N GLY A 110 10.35 -1.79 10.41
CA GLY A 110 11.71 -1.31 10.22
C GLY A 110 12.41 -1.86 8.97
N GLU A 111 11.92 -2.95 8.37
CA GLU A 111 12.41 -3.43 7.08
C GLU A 111 11.76 -2.69 5.90
N TYR A 112 12.39 -2.77 4.74
CA TYR A 112 12.00 -2.06 3.53
C TYR A 112 12.01 -2.98 2.32
N PHE A 113 11.33 -2.56 1.24
CA PHE A 113 11.29 -3.29 -0.02
C PHE A 113 11.02 -2.38 -1.22
N GLY A 114 11.31 -2.88 -2.41
CA GLY A 114 11.05 -2.20 -3.68
C GLY A 114 12.18 -1.30 -4.16
N GLU A 115 13.30 -1.28 -3.46
CA GLU A 115 14.54 -0.57 -3.79
C GLU A 115 15.22 -1.12 -5.06
N VAL A 116 15.18 -2.44 -5.28
CA VAL A 116 15.87 -3.07 -6.43
C VAL A 116 15.34 -2.56 -7.76
N ALA A 117 14.01 -2.48 -7.89
CA ALA A 117 13.35 -2.02 -9.12
C ALA A 117 13.76 -0.58 -9.48
N LEU A 118 13.94 0.27 -8.46
CA LEU A 118 14.36 1.66 -8.65
C LEU A 118 15.83 1.76 -9.00
N ALA A 119 16.69 1.10 -8.22
CA ALA A 119 18.14 1.18 -8.39
C ALA A 119 18.60 0.61 -9.73
N MET A 120 17.97 -0.49 -10.18
CA MET A 120 18.35 -1.20 -11.39
C MET A 120 17.51 -0.80 -12.61
N GLN A 121 16.49 0.06 -12.44
CA GLN A 121 15.53 0.43 -13.49
C GLN A 121 14.89 -0.79 -14.19
N VAL A 122 14.47 -1.76 -13.39
CA VAL A 122 13.82 -3.00 -13.83
C VAL A 122 12.42 -3.12 -13.22
N PRO A 123 11.52 -3.94 -13.80
CA PRO A 123 10.27 -4.28 -13.14
C PRO A 123 10.48 -4.90 -11.75
N ARG A 124 9.43 -4.89 -10.92
CA ARG A 124 9.44 -5.53 -9.60
C ARG A 124 9.91 -6.97 -9.71
N THR A 125 10.92 -7.31 -8.93
CA THR A 125 11.51 -8.65 -8.92
C THR A 125 10.74 -9.65 -8.06
N ALA A 126 9.80 -9.16 -7.24
CA ALA A 126 9.02 -9.97 -6.32
C ALA A 126 7.65 -9.35 -6.06
N THR A 127 6.70 -10.19 -5.66
CA THR A 127 5.42 -9.76 -5.09
C THR A 127 5.57 -9.58 -3.59
N VAL A 128 5.02 -8.49 -3.04
CA VAL A 128 4.98 -8.24 -1.59
C VAL A 128 3.53 -8.12 -1.15
N THR A 129 3.12 -8.94 -0.18
CA THR A 129 1.75 -9.02 0.32
C THR A 129 1.70 -8.73 1.82
N ALA A 130 0.84 -7.81 2.24
CA ALA A 130 0.56 -7.56 3.65
C ALA A 130 -0.03 -8.81 4.31
N MET A 131 0.54 -9.25 5.43
CA MET A 131 0.03 -10.36 6.22
C MET A 131 -0.80 -9.88 7.41
N THR A 132 -0.42 -8.74 7.97
CA THR A 132 -1.18 -8.02 9.00
C THR A 132 -1.29 -6.54 8.58
N PRO A 133 -2.26 -5.79 9.16
CA PRO A 133 -2.23 -4.33 9.13
C PRO A 133 -0.95 -3.77 9.79
#